data_AF-A0A960K788-F1
#
_entry.id   AF-A0A960K788-F1
#
_cell.length_a   1.000
_cell.length_b   1.000
_cell.length_c   1.000
_cell.angle_alpha   90.00
_cell.angle_beta   90.00
_cell.angle_gamma   90.00
#
_symmetry.space_group_name_H-M   'P 1'
#
loop_
_entity.id
_entity.type
_entity.pdbx_description
1 polymer ?
#
loop_
_entity_poly.entity_id
_entity_poly.type
_entity_poly.pdbx_seq_one_letter_code
_entity_poly.pdbx_strand_id
1 'polypeptide(L)'
;MENRRRLARTFAAGAAALVLAAGTTACSSGPLAAAPAATVDGHEISTRDVLDLADSERDFFATGKANEIVPPGGQVDWAGNLSAMEGEGGRDTLAAARMPELLNQMIENQVVRAAIERGGDEVTETDRATATTSLEQGLGADAAEKLAGDYLDFIIESNALAAAYQRVVLAELQGLDTPTKREQFLRRVYDAMVGSQPPYCIQEVRAATEAEAADLRDQLDGGASFEDVVAAADPAVNAGTVDGFIGCGTADQVAAAYAVDVEGAAAGDVFGPLAVSSADGSPSFAVIELASVDGPSFEQVRSQLEQAIPTDTSTLTEQSIDTTPFIQLLLAEAEVTVDARFGAWDPASSSVIDPSTSASAS
;
A
#
# COMPACT_ATOMS: atom_id res chain seq x y z
N MET A 1 -38.72 17.43 -24.03
CA MET A 1 -37.86 16.73 -25.00
C MET A 1 -36.54 16.45 -24.30
N GLU A 2 -36.49 15.66 -23.23
CA GLU A 2 -36.83 14.24 -23.12
C GLU A 2 -35.85 13.36 -23.88
N ASN A 3 -34.79 12.94 -23.18
CA ASN A 3 -34.10 11.68 -23.47
C ASN A 3 -33.52 11.12 -22.17
N ARG A 4 -34.42 10.54 -21.36
CA ARG A 4 -34.08 9.66 -20.24
C ARG A 4 -33.63 8.32 -20.82
N ARG A 5 -32.33 8.04 -20.88
CA ARG A 5 -31.85 6.67 -21.07
C ARG A 5 -31.80 5.97 -19.71
N ARG A 6 -32.78 5.10 -19.53
CA ARG A 6 -32.83 4.07 -18.50
C ARG A 6 -31.70 3.08 -18.75
N LEU A 7 -30.82 2.87 -17.77
CA LEU A 7 -30.05 1.63 -17.66
C LEU A 7 -30.66 0.82 -16.51
N ALA A 8 -31.33 -0.26 -16.91
CA ALA A 8 -31.98 -1.19 -16.03
C ALA A 8 -30.91 -2.02 -15.31
N ARG A 9 -30.96 -1.99 -13.97
CA ARG A 9 -30.34 -2.99 -13.11
C ARG A 9 -30.91 -4.36 -13.47
N THR A 10 -30.04 -5.28 -13.86
CA THR A 10 -30.36 -6.70 -13.93
C THR A 10 -29.50 -7.40 -12.88
N PHE A 11 -30.09 -7.66 -11.72
CA PHE A 11 -29.57 -8.62 -10.75
C PHE A 11 -29.77 -10.01 -11.36
N ALA A 12 -28.69 -10.65 -11.81
CA ALA A 12 -28.68 -12.06 -12.13
C ALA A 12 -27.93 -12.79 -11.01
N ALA A 13 -28.68 -13.53 -10.19
CA ALA A 13 -28.15 -14.57 -9.34
C ALA A 13 -27.54 -15.67 -10.25
N GLY A 14 -26.22 -15.74 -10.28
CA GLY A 14 -25.46 -16.73 -11.05
C GLY A 14 -24.91 -17.82 -10.14
N ALA A 15 -25.34 -19.05 -10.38
CA ALA A 15 -24.94 -20.24 -9.66
C ALA A 15 -23.42 -20.47 -9.71
N ALA A 16 -22.86 -20.93 -8.59
CA ALA A 16 -21.51 -21.47 -8.50
C ALA A 16 -21.37 -22.69 -9.41
N ALA A 17 -20.78 -22.49 -10.58
CA ALA A 17 -20.24 -23.56 -11.41
C ALA A 17 -18.80 -23.82 -10.98
N LEU A 18 -18.59 -24.89 -10.23
CA LEU A 18 -17.29 -25.43 -9.89
C LEU A 18 -16.64 -25.96 -11.18
N VAL A 19 -15.88 -25.11 -11.87
CA VAL A 19 -15.03 -25.53 -12.98
C VAL A 19 -13.81 -26.22 -12.39
N LEU A 20 -13.84 -27.55 -12.35
CA LEU A 20 -12.63 -28.36 -12.26
C LEU A 20 -11.77 -28.06 -13.49
N ALA A 21 -10.84 -27.13 -13.36
CA ALA A 21 -9.72 -26.99 -14.28
C ALA A 21 -8.84 -28.23 -14.14
N ALA A 22 -9.13 -29.24 -14.97
CA ALA A 22 -8.19 -30.33 -15.20
C ALA A 22 -6.94 -29.72 -15.84
N GLY A 23 -5.87 -29.59 -15.05
CA GLY A 23 -4.54 -29.20 -15.51
C GLY A 23 -4.03 -30.18 -16.56
N THR A 24 -4.27 -29.88 -17.83
CA THR A 24 -3.46 -30.44 -18.90
C THR A 24 -2.14 -29.68 -18.89
N THR A 25 -1.12 -30.27 -18.26
CA THR A 25 0.28 -29.90 -18.45
C THR A 25 0.67 -30.23 -19.89
N ALA A 26 0.25 -29.35 -20.81
CA ALA A 26 0.79 -29.33 -22.15
C ALA A 26 2.23 -28.83 -22.03
N CYS A 27 3.18 -29.78 -21.96
CA CYS A 27 4.59 -29.50 -22.23
C CYS A 27 4.73 -29.10 -23.71
N SER A 28 4.38 -27.85 -24.03
CA SER A 28 4.69 -27.25 -25.33
C SER A 28 6.19 -27.00 -25.36
N SER A 29 6.90 -27.88 -26.05
CA SER A 29 8.29 -27.71 -26.48
C SER A 29 8.35 -26.68 -27.62
N GLY A 30 7.90 -25.46 -27.34
CA GLY A 30 8.24 -24.29 -28.13
C GLY A 30 9.66 -23.81 -27.77
N PRO A 31 10.32 -23.01 -28.62
CA PRO A 31 11.49 -22.25 -28.16
C PRO A 31 11.12 -21.55 -26.86
N LEU A 32 12.03 -21.52 -25.88
CA LEU A 32 11.88 -20.83 -24.59
C LEU A 32 11.31 -19.42 -24.83
N ALA A 33 9.99 -19.28 -24.90
CA ALA A 33 9.31 -18.03 -24.78
C ALA A 33 9.62 -17.63 -23.34
N ALA A 34 10.52 -16.66 -23.19
CA ALA A 34 11.01 -16.25 -21.89
C ALA A 34 9.77 -15.99 -21.02
N ALA A 35 9.67 -16.70 -19.89
CA ALA A 35 8.58 -16.51 -18.94
C ALA A 35 8.44 -15.00 -18.62
N PRO A 36 7.20 -14.51 -18.42
CA PRO A 36 6.99 -13.11 -18.08
C PRO A 36 7.77 -12.75 -16.80
N ALA A 37 8.18 -11.50 -16.67
CA ALA A 37 8.82 -11.00 -15.45
C ALA A 37 7.83 -11.00 -14.27
N ALA A 38 6.57 -10.67 -14.55
CA ALA A 38 5.47 -10.80 -13.60
C ALA A 38 4.13 -11.01 -14.33
N THR A 39 3.13 -11.48 -13.59
CA THR A 39 1.73 -11.43 -14.00
C THR A 39 0.92 -10.65 -12.97
N VAL A 40 0.02 -9.78 -13.43
CA VAL A 40 -0.88 -8.99 -12.58
C VAL A 40 -2.31 -9.21 -13.05
N ASP A 41 -3.14 -9.88 -12.23
CA ASP A 41 -4.52 -10.25 -12.59
C ASP A 41 -4.61 -10.97 -13.97
N GLY A 42 -3.62 -11.82 -14.26
CA GLY A 42 -3.51 -12.55 -15.53
C GLY A 42 -2.90 -11.74 -16.69
N HIS A 43 -2.55 -10.47 -16.52
CA HIS A 43 -1.82 -9.68 -17.52
C HIS A 43 -0.31 -9.88 -17.36
N GLU A 44 0.37 -10.25 -18.45
CA GLU A 44 1.81 -10.48 -18.45
C GLU A 44 2.60 -9.16 -18.58
N ILE A 45 3.58 -8.97 -17.70
CA ILE A 45 4.68 -8.02 -17.87
C ILE A 45 5.86 -8.82 -18.43
N SER A 46 6.29 -8.55 -19.66
CA SER A 46 7.31 -9.40 -20.29
C SER A 46 8.70 -9.11 -19.73
N THR A 47 9.58 -10.13 -19.70
CA THR A 47 11.01 -9.95 -19.37
C THR A 47 11.64 -8.87 -20.25
N ARG A 48 11.21 -8.77 -21.52
CA ARG A 48 11.75 -7.81 -22.47
C ARG A 48 11.39 -6.38 -22.08
N ASP A 49 10.15 -6.12 -21.69
CA ASP A 49 9.71 -4.75 -21.36
C ASP A 49 10.48 -4.19 -20.17
N VAL A 50 10.75 -5.02 -19.15
CA VAL A 50 11.55 -4.59 -17.99
C VAL A 50 13.00 -4.26 -18.39
N LEU A 51 13.61 -5.07 -19.27
CA LEU A 51 14.98 -4.84 -19.74
C LEU A 51 15.07 -3.61 -20.65
N ASP A 52 14.14 -3.47 -21.61
CA ASP A 52 14.07 -2.34 -22.52
C ASP A 52 13.85 -1.03 -21.72
N LEU A 53 13.02 -1.05 -20.66
CA LEU A 53 12.84 0.09 -19.75
C LEU A 53 14.12 0.42 -18.96
N ALA A 54 14.82 -0.59 -18.43
CA ALA A 54 16.06 -0.38 -17.69
C ALA A 54 17.18 0.20 -18.57
N ASP A 55 17.30 -0.27 -19.82
CA ASP A 55 18.23 0.30 -20.79
C ASP A 55 17.87 1.76 -21.14
N SER A 56 16.57 2.05 -21.31
CA SER A 56 16.07 3.39 -21.60
C SER A 56 16.32 4.37 -20.45
N GLU A 57 16.16 3.91 -19.21
CA GLU A 57 16.47 4.69 -18.01
C GLU A 57 17.97 5.00 -17.92
N ARG A 58 18.84 4.03 -18.22
CA ARG A 58 20.30 4.24 -18.25
C ARG A 58 20.66 5.31 -19.28
N ASP A 59 20.07 5.23 -20.45
CA ASP A 59 20.29 6.18 -21.54
C ASP A 59 19.78 7.58 -21.20
N PHE A 60 18.66 7.70 -20.46
CA PHE A 60 18.15 8.95 -19.92
C PHE A 60 19.17 9.61 -18.98
N PHE A 61 19.69 8.88 -17.98
CA PHE A 61 20.68 9.43 -17.05
C PHE A 61 22.03 9.73 -17.73
N ALA A 62 22.47 8.90 -18.67
CA ALA A 62 23.67 9.13 -19.46
C ALA A 62 23.54 10.41 -20.32
N THR A 63 22.38 10.62 -20.94
CA THR A 63 22.09 11.81 -21.75
C THR A 63 22.02 13.07 -20.88
N GLY A 64 21.36 13.00 -19.72
CA GLY A 64 21.30 14.11 -18.76
C GLY A 64 22.68 14.53 -18.27
N LYS A 65 23.54 13.55 -17.95
CA LYS A 65 24.95 13.78 -17.58
C LYS A 65 25.75 14.40 -18.71
N ALA A 66 25.65 13.86 -19.92
CA ALA A 66 26.43 14.31 -21.08
C ALA A 66 26.09 15.74 -21.51
N ASN A 67 24.85 16.17 -21.28
CA ASN A 67 24.36 17.51 -21.63
C ASN A 67 24.40 18.51 -20.45
N GLU A 68 24.98 18.11 -19.30
CA GLU A 68 25.06 18.93 -18.08
C GLU A 68 23.70 19.56 -17.71
N ILE A 69 22.61 18.79 -17.82
CA ILE A 69 21.25 19.30 -17.61
C ILE A 69 21.08 19.72 -16.14
N VAL A 70 20.63 20.95 -15.93
CA VAL A 70 20.28 21.48 -14.60
C VAL A 70 18.81 21.87 -14.61
N PRO A 71 17.91 21.01 -14.07
CA PRO A 71 16.50 21.32 -13.96
C PRO A 71 16.22 22.59 -13.13
N PRO A 72 15.14 23.34 -13.44
CA PRO A 72 14.73 24.49 -12.63
C PRO A 72 14.54 24.20 -11.13
N GLY A 73 14.15 22.97 -10.79
CA GLY A 73 13.89 22.54 -9.41
C GLY A 73 15.12 22.18 -8.57
N GLY A 74 16.32 22.16 -9.15
CA GLY A 74 17.55 21.80 -8.43
C GLY A 74 18.47 20.86 -9.22
N GLN A 75 19.52 20.37 -8.57
CA GLN A 75 20.45 19.44 -9.19
C GLN A 75 19.92 18.00 -9.11
N VAL A 76 19.85 17.33 -10.25
CA VAL A 76 19.71 15.86 -10.33
C VAL A 76 21.11 15.27 -10.29
N ASP A 77 21.34 14.27 -9.44
CA ASP A 77 22.61 13.53 -9.41
C ASP A 77 22.67 12.53 -10.58
N TRP A 78 22.88 13.06 -11.79
CA TRP A 78 22.95 12.25 -13.01
C TRP A 78 24.06 11.18 -12.93
N ALA A 79 25.19 11.51 -12.31
CA ALA A 79 26.33 10.62 -12.22
C ALA A 79 26.12 9.52 -11.18
N GLY A 80 25.56 9.84 -10.02
CA GLY A 80 25.20 8.87 -8.98
C GLY A 80 24.13 7.91 -9.47
N ASN A 81 23.04 8.41 -10.07
CA ASN A 81 21.98 7.56 -10.63
C ASN A 81 22.50 6.63 -11.72
N LEU A 82 23.27 7.14 -12.69
CA LEU A 82 23.90 6.28 -13.70
C LEU A 82 24.81 5.22 -13.09
N SER A 83 25.61 5.58 -12.07
CA SER A 83 26.49 4.62 -11.40
C SER A 83 25.72 3.57 -10.61
N ALA A 84 24.56 3.92 -10.04
CA ALA A 84 23.68 2.98 -9.34
C ALA A 84 23.04 1.95 -10.29
N MET A 85 22.90 2.30 -11.58
CA MET A 85 22.40 1.41 -12.62
C MET A 85 23.48 0.52 -13.24
N GLU A 86 24.74 0.94 -13.22
CA GLU A 86 25.87 0.14 -13.70
C GLU A 86 26.14 -1.00 -12.69
N GLY A 87 25.95 -2.25 -13.10
CA GLY A 87 26.27 -3.43 -12.29
C GLY A 87 27.78 -3.60 -12.07
N GLU A 88 28.16 -4.56 -11.22
CA GLU A 88 29.58 -4.86 -10.90
C GLU A 88 30.42 -5.24 -12.13
N GLY A 89 29.79 -5.62 -13.24
CA GLY A 89 30.44 -5.92 -14.53
C GLY A 89 30.73 -4.69 -15.40
N GLY A 90 30.37 -3.49 -14.98
CA GLY A 90 30.54 -2.23 -15.73
C GLY A 90 29.33 -1.89 -16.62
N ARG A 91 29.57 -1.03 -17.63
CA ARG A 91 28.53 -0.40 -18.48
C ARG A 91 27.61 -1.37 -19.23
N ASP A 92 28.05 -2.61 -19.41
CA ASP A 92 27.33 -3.64 -20.16
C ASP A 92 26.44 -4.53 -19.26
N THR A 93 26.39 -4.26 -17.95
CA THR A 93 25.54 -4.99 -17.00
C THR A 93 24.65 -4.02 -16.24
N LEU A 94 23.35 -4.32 -16.16
CA LEU A 94 22.41 -3.60 -15.31
C LEU A 94 22.54 -4.07 -13.86
N ALA A 95 22.46 -3.14 -12.91
CA ALA A 95 22.46 -3.45 -11.49
C ALA A 95 21.24 -4.30 -11.12
N ALA A 96 21.47 -5.48 -10.54
CA ALA A 96 20.41 -6.41 -10.17
C ALA A 96 19.35 -5.76 -9.25
N ALA A 97 19.78 -4.84 -8.38
CA ALA A 97 18.91 -4.13 -7.44
C ALA A 97 17.92 -3.15 -8.10
N ARG A 98 18.17 -2.68 -9.33
CA ARG A 98 17.26 -1.74 -10.02
C ARG A 98 16.07 -2.45 -10.66
N MET A 99 16.23 -3.72 -11.02
CA MET A 99 15.21 -4.50 -11.73
C MET A 99 13.92 -4.70 -10.90
N PRO A 100 13.98 -5.05 -9.60
CA PRO A 100 12.79 -5.09 -8.74
C PRO A 100 12.04 -3.75 -8.68
N GLU A 101 12.75 -2.62 -8.63
CA GLU A 101 12.14 -1.30 -8.53
C GLU A 101 11.38 -0.91 -9.80
N LEU A 102 11.97 -1.15 -10.97
CA LEU A 102 11.29 -0.95 -12.26
C LEU A 102 10.11 -1.90 -12.42
N LEU A 103 10.26 -3.17 -12.03
CA LEU A 103 9.17 -4.14 -12.06
C LEU A 103 8.02 -3.73 -11.13
N ASN A 104 8.31 -3.22 -9.93
CA ASN A 104 7.30 -2.65 -9.02
C ASN A 104 6.50 -1.53 -9.68
N GLN A 105 7.18 -0.57 -10.32
CA GLN A 105 6.49 0.53 -10.99
C GLN A 105 5.62 0.04 -12.15
N MET A 106 6.06 -0.99 -12.88
CA MET A 106 5.26 -1.61 -13.93
C MET A 106 4.05 -2.36 -13.37
N ILE A 107 4.19 -3.08 -12.25
CA ILE A 107 3.07 -3.73 -11.55
C ILE A 107 2.05 -2.68 -11.09
N GLU A 108 2.51 -1.59 -10.48
CA GLU A 108 1.66 -0.47 -10.06
C GLU A 108 0.89 0.12 -11.24
N ASN A 109 1.58 0.43 -12.34
CA ASN A 109 0.94 0.94 -13.56
C ASN A 109 -0.12 -0.04 -14.11
N GLN A 110 0.11 -1.35 -14.00
CA GLN A 110 -0.86 -2.35 -14.46
C GLN A 110 -2.09 -2.45 -13.56
N VAL A 111 -1.94 -2.44 -12.23
CA VAL A 111 -3.12 -2.45 -11.33
C VAL A 111 -3.94 -1.16 -11.48
N VAL A 112 -3.27 -0.03 -11.67
CA VAL A 112 -3.93 1.27 -11.92
C VAL A 112 -4.67 1.25 -13.25
N ARG A 113 -4.05 0.73 -14.32
CA ARG A 113 -4.70 0.58 -15.63
C ARG A 113 -5.94 -0.31 -15.53
N ALA A 114 -5.84 -1.47 -14.88
CA ALA A 114 -6.98 -2.36 -14.67
C ALA A 114 -8.11 -1.69 -13.87
N ALA A 115 -7.78 -0.85 -12.89
CA ALA A 115 -8.75 -0.08 -12.12
C ALA A 115 -9.45 1.01 -12.95
N ILE A 116 -8.70 1.71 -13.81
CA ILE A 116 -9.25 2.69 -14.77
C ILE A 116 -10.27 2.03 -15.70
N GLU A 117 -9.89 0.88 -16.30
CA GLU A 117 -10.77 0.12 -17.18
C GLU A 117 -12.02 -0.40 -16.46
N ARG A 118 -11.86 -0.91 -15.23
CA ARG A 118 -12.98 -1.37 -14.38
C ARG A 118 -13.93 -0.23 -14.00
N GLY A 119 -13.39 0.96 -13.80
CA GLY A 119 -14.14 2.20 -13.58
C GLY A 119 -14.87 2.71 -14.83
N GLY A 120 -14.58 2.15 -16.01
CA GLY A 120 -15.13 2.59 -17.28
C GLY A 120 -14.56 3.93 -17.76
N ASP A 121 -13.35 4.28 -17.33
CA ASP A 121 -12.58 5.44 -17.79
C ASP A 121 -11.40 4.97 -18.67
N GLU A 122 -10.65 5.89 -19.24
CA GLU A 122 -9.47 5.63 -20.07
C GLU A 122 -8.41 6.74 -19.90
N VAL A 123 -7.16 6.42 -20.22
CA VAL A 123 -6.09 7.45 -20.28
C VAL A 123 -6.23 8.24 -21.57
N THR A 124 -6.58 9.52 -21.44
CA THR A 124 -6.86 10.41 -22.56
C THR A 124 -5.61 11.13 -23.07
N GLU A 125 -5.72 11.77 -24.25
CA GLU A 125 -4.66 12.65 -24.75
C GLU A 125 -4.45 13.88 -23.86
N THR A 126 -5.52 14.36 -23.22
CA THR A 126 -5.43 15.46 -22.25
C THR A 126 -4.56 15.07 -21.06
N ASP A 127 -4.69 13.83 -20.56
CA ASP A 127 -3.88 13.33 -19.44
C ASP A 127 -2.39 13.31 -19.80
N ARG A 128 -2.06 12.83 -21.01
CA ARG A 128 -0.68 12.83 -21.55
C ARG A 128 -0.14 14.24 -21.75
N ALA A 129 -0.95 15.16 -22.28
CA ALA A 129 -0.54 16.55 -22.47
C ALA A 129 -0.28 17.26 -21.13
N THR A 130 -1.11 17.00 -20.11
CA THR A 130 -0.88 17.50 -18.75
C THR A 130 0.38 16.91 -18.14
N ALA A 131 0.57 15.59 -18.22
CA ALA A 131 1.77 14.92 -17.74
C ALA A 131 3.05 15.48 -18.40
N THR A 132 3.01 15.67 -19.73
CA THR A 132 4.11 16.29 -20.50
C THR A 132 4.39 17.71 -20.00
N THR A 133 3.35 18.52 -19.85
CA THR A 133 3.50 19.91 -19.37
C THR A 133 4.09 19.97 -17.97
N SER A 134 3.64 19.11 -17.05
CA SER A 134 4.18 19.03 -15.68
C SER A 134 5.63 18.60 -15.67
N LEU A 135 6.00 17.63 -16.51
CA LEU A 135 7.37 17.16 -16.68
C LEU A 135 8.28 18.27 -17.26
N GLU A 136 7.83 18.97 -18.30
CA GLU A 136 8.55 20.12 -18.88
C GLU A 136 8.71 21.27 -17.89
N GLN A 137 7.75 21.50 -16.99
CA GLN A 137 7.89 22.48 -15.91
C GLN A 137 8.95 22.06 -14.88
N GLY A 138 9.03 20.77 -14.57
CA GLY A 138 10.02 20.22 -13.64
C GLY A 138 11.44 20.17 -14.20
N LEU A 139 11.60 19.75 -15.46
CA LEU A 139 12.88 19.57 -16.15
C LEU A 139 13.36 20.82 -16.90
N GLY A 140 12.43 21.65 -17.37
CA GLY A 140 12.64 22.67 -18.41
C GLY A 140 12.39 22.09 -19.81
N ALA A 141 11.68 22.81 -20.68
CA ALA A 141 11.30 22.34 -22.02
C ALA A 141 12.51 21.90 -22.87
N ASP A 142 13.58 22.70 -22.93
CA ASP A 142 14.82 22.37 -23.66
C ASP A 142 15.50 21.10 -23.11
N ALA A 143 15.37 20.82 -21.82
CA ALA A 143 15.92 19.62 -21.20
C ALA A 143 15.05 18.39 -21.51
N ALA A 144 13.72 18.53 -21.44
CA ALA A 144 12.77 17.49 -21.80
C ALA A 144 12.95 17.06 -23.26
N GLU A 145 13.13 18.01 -24.19
CA GLU A 145 13.41 17.72 -25.61
C GLU A 145 14.70 16.90 -25.78
N LYS A 146 15.78 17.25 -25.04
CA LYS A 146 17.05 16.52 -25.10
C LYS A 146 16.99 15.14 -24.46
N LEU A 147 16.11 14.95 -23.50
CA LEU A 147 15.92 13.70 -22.75
C LEU A 147 14.82 12.81 -23.34
N ALA A 148 14.18 13.24 -24.43
CA ALA A 148 13.10 12.51 -25.08
C ALA A 148 13.55 11.09 -25.48
N GLY A 149 12.68 10.12 -25.22
CA GLY A 149 12.92 8.70 -25.45
C GLY A 149 12.00 7.84 -24.58
N ASP A 150 12.14 6.52 -24.71
CA ASP A 150 11.20 5.54 -24.14
C ASP A 150 11.03 5.65 -22.62
N TYR A 151 12.08 6.01 -21.87
CA TYR A 151 11.96 6.22 -20.42
C TYR A 151 11.15 7.48 -20.08
N LEU A 152 11.32 8.57 -20.85
CA LEU A 152 10.53 9.78 -20.64
C LEU A 152 9.06 9.53 -21.01
N ASP A 153 8.81 8.79 -22.09
CA ASP A 153 7.47 8.37 -22.50
C ASP A 153 6.80 7.49 -21.42
N PHE A 154 7.57 6.59 -20.79
CA PHE A 154 7.10 5.79 -19.67
C PHE A 154 6.72 6.66 -18.46
N ILE A 155 7.52 7.67 -18.10
CA ILE A 155 7.17 8.62 -17.03
C ILE A 155 5.90 9.39 -17.38
N ILE A 156 5.77 9.86 -18.62
CA ILE A 156 4.59 10.59 -19.10
C ILE A 156 3.34 9.71 -19.00
N GLU A 157 3.40 8.46 -19.47
CA GLU A 157 2.28 7.52 -19.39
C GLU A 157 1.93 7.14 -17.95
N SER A 158 2.93 6.96 -17.07
CA SER A 158 2.70 6.71 -15.63
C SER A 158 2.01 7.90 -14.94
N ASN A 159 2.42 9.13 -15.24
CA ASN A 159 1.75 10.34 -14.75
C ASN A 159 0.34 10.50 -15.34
N ALA A 160 0.14 10.14 -16.61
CA ALA A 160 -1.17 10.18 -17.25
C ALA A 160 -2.12 9.12 -16.65
N LEU A 161 -1.62 7.94 -16.32
CA LEU A 161 -2.34 6.91 -15.55
C LEU A 161 -2.76 7.45 -14.19
N ALA A 162 -1.85 8.12 -13.45
CA ALA A 162 -2.18 8.71 -12.16
C ALA A 162 -3.31 9.76 -12.26
N ALA A 163 -3.25 10.63 -13.26
CA ALA A 163 -4.31 11.62 -13.51
C ALA A 163 -5.67 10.97 -13.86
N ALA A 164 -5.66 9.95 -14.72
CA ALA A 164 -6.87 9.20 -15.06
C ALA A 164 -7.45 8.45 -13.85
N TYR A 165 -6.57 7.84 -13.04
CA TYR A 165 -6.98 7.13 -11.84
C TYR A 165 -7.58 8.06 -10.78
N GLN A 166 -7.08 9.28 -10.66
CA GLN A 166 -7.63 10.29 -9.76
C GLN A 166 -9.12 10.59 -10.05
N ARG A 167 -9.53 10.55 -11.33
CA ARG A 167 -10.95 10.65 -11.72
C ARG A 167 -11.77 9.46 -11.27
N VAL A 168 -11.22 8.26 -11.41
CA VAL A 168 -11.88 7.00 -10.99
C VAL A 168 -12.11 7.02 -9.49
N VAL A 169 -11.09 7.40 -8.71
CA VAL A 169 -11.19 7.53 -7.25
C VAL A 169 -12.20 8.62 -6.88
N LEU A 170 -12.17 9.79 -7.54
CA LEU A 170 -13.15 10.85 -7.32
C LEU A 170 -14.58 10.37 -7.55
N ALA A 171 -14.83 9.68 -8.66
CA ALA A 171 -16.14 9.15 -9.00
C ALA A 171 -16.61 8.09 -7.99
N GLU A 172 -15.70 7.24 -7.51
CA GLU A 172 -16.00 6.27 -6.46
C GLU A 172 -16.39 6.96 -5.14
N LEU A 173 -15.59 7.94 -4.69
CA LEU A 173 -15.84 8.69 -3.46
C LEU A 173 -17.14 9.51 -3.52
N GLN A 174 -17.41 10.18 -4.64
CA GLN A 174 -18.68 10.87 -4.87
C GLN A 174 -19.85 9.88 -4.99
N GLY A 175 -19.58 8.65 -5.39
CA GLY A 175 -20.53 7.54 -5.44
C GLY A 175 -20.97 7.01 -4.07
N LEU A 176 -20.28 7.36 -2.98
CA LEU A 176 -20.60 6.96 -1.59
C LEU A 176 -21.79 7.74 -0.98
N ASP A 177 -22.82 7.97 -1.80
CA ASP A 177 -24.02 8.78 -1.51
C ASP A 177 -25.01 8.15 -0.52
N THR A 178 -24.76 6.93 -0.05
CA THR A 178 -25.63 6.20 0.87
C THR A 178 -24.80 5.48 1.95
N PRO A 179 -25.35 5.31 3.17
CA PRO A 179 -24.66 4.58 4.23
C PRO A 179 -24.23 3.17 3.83
N THR A 180 -25.04 2.47 3.04
CA THR A 180 -24.71 1.10 2.57
C THR A 180 -23.51 1.07 1.64
N LYS A 181 -23.40 1.99 0.66
CA LYS A 181 -22.22 2.04 -0.22
C LYS A 181 -20.96 2.42 0.55
N ARG A 182 -21.09 3.38 1.48
CA ARG A 182 -19.98 3.78 2.34
C ARG A 182 -19.48 2.62 3.21
N GLU A 183 -20.39 1.90 3.86
CA GLU A 183 -20.07 0.70 4.65
C GLU A 183 -19.35 -0.37 3.79
N GLN A 184 -19.85 -0.63 2.57
CA GLN A 184 -19.20 -1.58 1.65
C GLN A 184 -17.79 -1.14 1.25
N PHE A 185 -17.62 0.15 0.96
CA PHE A 185 -16.30 0.72 0.66
C PHE A 185 -15.35 0.57 1.84
N LEU A 186 -15.78 0.95 3.05
CA LEU A 186 -14.98 0.85 4.27
C LEU A 186 -14.56 -0.60 4.55
N ARG A 187 -15.46 -1.57 4.35
CA ARG A 187 -15.14 -2.99 4.52
C ARG A 187 -14.11 -3.48 3.52
N ARG A 188 -14.23 -3.08 2.24
CA ARG A 188 -13.24 -3.41 1.22
C ARG A 188 -11.85 -2.83 1.57
N VAL A 189 -11.80 -1.57 2.01
CA VAL A 189 -10.54 -0.95 2.46
C VAL A 189 -9.94 -1.70 3.65
N TYR A 190 -10.78 -2.10 4.61
CA TYR A 190 -10.37 -2.90 5.75
C TYR A 190 -9.81 -4.27 5.33
N ASP A 191 -10.53 -5.01 4.49
CA ASP A 191 -10.15 -6.36 4.07
C ASP A 191 -8.79 -6.39 3.36
N ALA A 192 -8.47 -5.34 2.60
CA ALA A 192 -7.18 -5.21 1.94
C ALA A 192 -6.04 -4.74 2.86
N MET A 193 -6.36 -3.97 3.90
CA MET A 193 -5.37 -3.46 4.85
C MET A 193 -5.04 -4.49 5.94
N VAL A 194 -6.01 -5.27 6.40
CA VAL A 194 -5.84 -6.10 7.61
C VAL A 194 -4.74 -7.15 7.45
N GLY A 195 -4.54 -7.68 6.24
CA GLY A 195 -3.50 -8.68 5.95
C GLY A 195 -2.06 -8.16 6.05
N SER A 196 -1.86 -6.84 5.96
CA SER A 196 -0.55 -6.20 6.13
C SER A 196 -0.34 -5.59 7.52
N GLN A 197 -1.37 -5.60 8.37
CA GLN A 197 -1.25 -5.10 9.73
C GLN A 197 -0.53 -6.11 10.64
N PRO A 198 0.26 -5.63 11.60
CA PRO A 198 0.81 -6.50 12.62
C PRO A 198 -0.30 -7.20 13.43
N PRO A 199 -0.07 -8.46 13.83
CA PRO A 199 -1.14 -9.30 14.38
C PRO A 199 -1.56 -8.92 15.80
N TYR A 200 -0.65 -8.41 16.63
CA TYR A 200 -0.90 -8.21 18.06
C TYR A 200 -1.51 -6.85 18.33
N CYS A 201 -2.82 -6.82 18.51
CA CYS A 201 -3.57 -5.62 18.81
C CYS A 201 -3.74 -5.45 20.31
N ILE A 202 -3.39 -4.27 20.82
CA ILE A 202 -3.30 -4.03 22.25
C ILE A 202 -4.41 -3.06 22.68
N GLN A 203 -5.09 -3.44 23.76
CA GLN A 203 -5.82 -2.53 24.62
C GLN A 203 -4.97 -2.20 25.84
N GLU A 204 -4.98 -0.95 26.27
CA GLU A 204 -4.17 -0.43 27.37
C GLU A 204 -5.05 0.38 28.33
N VAL A 205 -4.84 0.15 29.62
CA VAL A 205 -5.31 1.03 30.69
C VAL A 205 -4.11 1.43 31.55
N ARG A 206 -3.93 2.74 31.72
CA ARG A 206 -2.84 3.34 32.48
C ARG A 206 -3.30 3.81 33.85
N ALA A 207 -2.37 3.77 34.79
CA ALA A 207 -2.47 4.32 36.12
C ALA A 207 -1.22 5.12 36.51
N ALA A 208 -1.36 6.01 37.49
CA ALA A 208 -0.24 6.83 37.97
C ALA A 208 0.71 6.03 38.86
N THR A 209 0.22 4.96 39.48
CA THR A 209 0.99 4.12 40.40
C THR A 209 0.84 2.63 40.10
N GLU A 210 1.83 1.85 40.53
CA GLU A 210 1.83 0.39 40.38
C GLU A 210 0.66 -0.26 41.13
N ALA A 211 0.31 0.28 42.30
CA ALA A 211 -0.79 -0.20 43.12
C ALA A 211 -2.15 -0.01 42.41
N GLU A 212 -2.37 1.16 41.82
CA GLU A 212 -3.58 1.41 41.02
C GLU A 212 -3.64 0.50 39.79
N ALA A 213 -2.51 0.27 39.10
CA ALA A 213 -2.47 -0.68 38.00
C ALA A 213 -2.75 -2.12 38.47
N ALA A 214 -2.27 -2.51 39.66
CA ALA A 214 -2.60 -3.80 40.25
C ALA A 214 -4.10 -3.92 40.56
N ASP A 215 -4.73 -2.86 41.06
CA ASP A 215 -6.18 -2.84 41.31
C ASP A 215 -6.99 -2.95 40.00
N LEU A 216 -6.51 -2.36 38.89
CA LEU A 216 -7.12 -2.54 37.56
C LEU A 216 -6.96 -3.97 37.06
N ARG A 217 -5.78 -4.57 37.26
CA ARG A 217 -5.51 -5.98 36.93
C ARG A 217 -6.42 -6.93 37.72
N ASP A 218 -6.58 -6.72 39.02
CA ASP A 218 -7.44 -7.53 39.87
C ASP A 218 -8.91 -7.49 39.43
N GLN A 219 -9.38 -6.36 38.87
CA GLN A 219 -10.72 -6.26 38.28
C GLN A 219 -10.86 -7.13 37.04
N LEU A 220 -9.87 -7.11 36.14
CA LEU A 220 -9.86 -7.94 34.93
C LEU A 220 -9.80 -9.43 35.28
N ASP A 221 -8.91 -9.83 36.21
CA ASP A 221 -8.82 -11.21 36.70
C ASP A 221 -10.12 -11.64 37.43
N GLY A 222 -10.87 -10.69 37.99
CA GLY A 222 -12.21 -10.86 38.56
C GLY A 222 -13.34 -10.99 37.53
N GLY A 223 -13.04 -10.86 36.23
CA GLY A 223 -13.99 -10.99 35.13
C GLY A 223 -14.68 -9.69 34.70
N ALA A 224 -14.19 -8.53 35.14
CA ALA A 224 -14.60 -7.25 34.53
C ALA A 224 -14.13 -7.20 33.08
N SER A 225 -14.90 -6.53 32.21
CA SER A 225 -14.46 -6.29 30.83
C SER A 225 -13.39 -5.19 30.80
N PHE A 226 -12.50 -5.22 29.82
CA PHE A 226 -11.50 -4.17 29.65
C PHE A 226 -12.14 -2.80 29.41
N GLU A 227 -13.23 -2.75 28.63
CA GLU A 227 -14.01 -1.54 28.38
C GLU A 227 -14.54 -0.92 29.69
N ASP A 228 -15.08 -1.73 30.61
CA ASP A 228 -15.55 -1.25 31.91
C ASP A 228 -14.39 -0.72 32.77
N VAL A 229 -13.25 -1.40 32.74
CA VAL A 229 -12.04 -1.01 33.50
C VAL A 229 -11.47 0.31 32.97
N VAL A 230 -11.37 0.48 31.65
CA VAL A 230 -10.95 1.74 31.00
C VAL A 230 -11.92 2.87 31.32
N ALA A 231 -13.23 2.63 31.23
CA ALA A 231 -14.25 3.64 31.52
C ALA A 231 -14.25 4.11 32.99
N ALA A 232 -13.82 3.25 33.91
CA ALA A 232 -13.68 3.57 35.33
C ALA A 232 -12.33 4.23 35.69
N ALA A 233 -11.31 4.11 34.82
CA ALA A 233 -9.97 4.64 35.06
C ALA A 233 -9.92 6.17 34.94
N ASP A 234 -8.83 6.78 35.44
CA ASP A 234 -8.65 8.24 35.38
C ASP A 234 -8.50 8.69 33.91
N PRO A 235 -9.43 9.51 33.38
CA PRO A 235 -9.37 9.97 31.99
C PRO A 235 -8.17 10.89 31.73
N ALA A 236 -7.60 11.54 32.75
CA ALA A 236 -6.41 12.36 32.59
C ALA A 236 -5.17 11.52 32.25
N VAL A 237 -5.11 10.28 32.76
CA VAL A 237 -3.99 9.35 32.53
C VAL A 237 -4.18 8.56 31.22
N ASN A 238 -5.44 8.33 30.82
CA ASN A 238 -5.80 7.53 29.65
C ASN A 238 -6.19 8.38 28.42
N ALA A 239 -5.89 9.68 28.45
CA ALA A 239 -6.20 10.59 27.36
C ALA A 239 -5.55 10.15 26.03
N GLY A 240 -6.34 10.05 24.97
CA GLY A 240 -5.84 9.74 23.61
C GLY A 240 -6.04 8.30 23.15
N THR A 241 -6.59 7.42 23.99
CA THR A 241 -7.06 6.09 23.57
C THR A 241 -8.55 6.13 23.24
N VAL A 242 -8.98 5.34 22.26
CA VAL A 242 -10.41 5.13 21.97
C VAL A 242 -10.76 3.77 22.55
N ASP A 243 -11.55 3.75 23.63
CA ASP A 243 -11.94 2.54 24.36
C ASP A 243 -10.73 1.66 24.79
N GLY A 244 -9.62 2.32 25.13
CA GLY A 244 -8.36 1.65 25.52
C GLY A 244 -7.55 1.08 24.35
N PHE A 245 -8.05 1.07 23.11
CA PHE A 245 -7.30 0.58 21.96
C PHE A 245 -6.15 1.54 21.60
N ILE A 246 -4.93 1.00 21.54
CA ILE A 246 -3.71 1.78 21.25
C ILE A 246 -3.05 1.41 19.90
N GLY A 247 -3.58 0.42 19.19
CA GLY A 247 -3.06 -0.03 17.90
C GLY A 247 -2.59 -1.48 17.93
N CYS A 248 -1.90 -1.87 16.86
CA CYS A 248 -1.34 -3.22 16.70
C CYS A 248 0.15 -3.15 16.40
N GLY A 249 0.91 -4.17 16.81
CA GLY A 249 2.35 -4.27 16.64
C GLY A 249 2.82 -5.69 16.38
N THR A 250 4.06 -5.84 15.91
CA THR A 250 4.74 -7.14 15.85
C THR A 250 5.15 -7.56 17.25
N ALA A 251 5.45 -8.85 17.47
CA ALA A 251 5.92 -9.33 18.78
C ALA A 251 7.12 -8.50 19.29
N ASP A 252 8.10 -8.22 18.41
CA ASP A 252 9.25 -7.38 18.73
C ASP A 252 8.87 -5.94 19.12
N GLN A 253 7.90 -5.34 18.42
CA GLN A 253 7.43 -3.99 18.75
C GLN A 253 6.73 -3.96 20.11
N VAL A 254 5.91 -4.99 20.40
CA VAL A 254 5.25 -5.12 21.69
C VAL A 254 6.28 -5.35 22.80
N ALA A 255 7.24 -6.25 22.60
CA ALA A 255 8.33 -6.51 23.53
C ALA A 255 9.19 -5.26 23.78
N ALA A 256 9.50 -4.50 22.75
CA ALA A 256 10.25 -3.25 22.88
C ALA A 256 9.48 -2.18 23.66
N ALA A 257 8.16 -2.08 23.46
CA ALA A 257 7.33 -1.08 24.12
C ALA A 257 7.01 -1.43 25.59
N TYR A 258 6.79 -2.71 25.88
CA TYR A 258 6.18 -3.18 27.13
C TYR A 258 7.03 -4.16 27.94
N ALA A 259 8.18 -4.59 27.40
CA ALA A 259 9.03 -5.63 27.97
C ALA A 259 8.28 -6.95 28.24
N VAL A 260 7.30 -7.27 27.39
CA VAL A 260 6.54 -8.53 27.45
C VAL A 260 6.80 -9.35 26.19
N ASP A 261 6.91 -10.66 26.38
CA ASP A 261 6.92 -11.62 25.27
C ASP A 261 5.48 -12.06 25.01
N VAL A 262 5.00 -11.81 23.80
CA VAL A 262 3.65 -12.17 23.34
C VAL A 262 3.65 -13.34 22.38
N GLU A 263 4.81 -13.95 22.11
CA GLU A 263 4.86 -15.14 21.27
C GLU A 263 4.05 -16.29 21.91
N GLY A 264 3.03 -16.75 21.17
CA GLY A 264 2.14 -17.82 21.64
C GLY A 264 1.07 -17.39 22.63
N ALA A 265 0.97 -16.10 22.94
CA ALA A 265 -0.16 -15.54 23.67
C ALA A 265 -1.45 -15.62 22.84
N ALA A 266 -2.59 -15.66 23.51
CA ALA A 266 -3.92 -15.67 22.91
C ALA A 266 -4.60 -14.31 23.04
N ALA A 267 -5.59 -14.06 22.18
CA ALA A 267 -6.49 -12.93 22.39
C ALA A 267 -7.20 -13.07 23.75
N GLY A 268 -7.26 -11.98 24.51
CA GLY A 268 -7.73 -11.94 25.90
C GLY A 268 -6.64 -12.11 26.97
N ASP A 269 -5.40 -12.44 26.58
CA ASP A 269 -4.30 -12.51 27.55
C ASP A 269 -3.96 -11.10 28.08
N VAL A 270 -3.94 -10.97 29.40
CA VAL A 270 -3.68 -9.72 30.10
C VAL A 270 -2.26 -9.73 30.69
N PHE A 271 -1.52 -8.64 30.52
CA PHE A 271 -0.16 -8.44 31.04
C PHE A 271 -0.09 -7.22 31.95
N GLY A 272 0.86 -7.26 32.88
CA GLY A 272 1.14 -6.17 33.81
C GLY A 272 0.72 -6.45 35.26
N PRO A 273 0.93 -5.48 36.16
CA PRO A 273 1.35 -4.10 35.90
C PRO A 273 2.72 -3.95 35.23
N LEU A 274 2.83 -3.09 34.21
CA LEU A 274 4.05 -2.83 33.44
C LEU A 274 4.49 -1.39 33.66
N ALA A 275 5.77 -1.16 33.94
CA ALA A 275 6.30 0.21 33.98
C ALA A 275 6.38 0.76 32.55
N VAL A 276 5.71 1.88 32.30
CA VAL A 276 5.72 2.57 31.00
C VAL A 276 6.13 4.03 31.19
N SER A 277 6.66 4.64 30.13
CA SER A 277 6.99 6.07 30.15
C SER A 277 5.76 6.90 29.80
N SER A 278 5.45 7.90 30.63
CA SER A 278 4.48 8.94 30.28
C SER A 278 5.07 9.94 29.29
N ALA A 279 4.22 10.64 28.53
CA ALA A 279 4.66 11.67 27.58
C ALA A 279 5.44 12.83 28.24
N ASP A 280 5.21 13.09 29.53
CA ASP A 280 5.89 14.10 30.33
C ASP A 280 7.12 13.57 31.10
N GLY A 281 7.47 12.29 30.89
CA GLY A 281 8.58 11.61 31.58
C GLY A 281 8.28 11.22 33.03
N SER A 282 7.05 11.40 33.52
CA SER A 282 6.62 10.84 34.80
C SER A 282 6.53 9.30 34.73
N PRO A 283 6.78 8.58 35.83
CA PRO A 283 6.53 7.15 35.88
C PRO A 283 5.02 6.89 35.76
N SER A 284 4.62 6.02 34.85
CA SER A 284 3.26 5.46 34.79
C SER A 284 3.30 3.94 34.70
N PHE A 285 2.17 3.32 35.00
CA PHE A 285 2.02 1.88 34.95
C PHE A 285 0.86 1.53 34.02
N ALA A 286 1.02 0.47 33.23
CA ALA A 286 0.00 -0.01 32.31
C ALA A 286 -0.40 -1.45 32.63
N VAL A 287 -1.67 -1.75 32.44
CA VAL A 287 -2.16 -3.10 32.22
C VAL A 287 -2.59 -3.17 30.77
N ILE A 288 -2.13 -4.20 30.06
CA ILE A 288 -2.46 -4.38 28.65
C ILE A 288 -3.19 -5.70 28.43
N GLU A 289 -4.08 -5.73 27.46
CA GLU A 289 -4.73 -6.95 26.95
C GLU A 289 -4.43 -7.09 25.46
N LEU A 290 -4.14 -8.32 25.02
CA LEU A 290 -4.14 -8.64 23.60
C LEU A 290 -5.57 -8.75 23.11
N ALA A 291 -6.11 -7.66 22.57
CA ALA A 291 -7.45 -7.64 22.00
C ALA A 291 -7.58 -8.55 20.76
N SER A 292 -6.49 -8.75 20.02
CA SER A 292 -6.42 -9.67 18.88
C SER A 292 -4.99 -10.13 18.64
N VAL A 293 -4.86 -11.32 18.05
CA VAL A 293 -3.60 -11.89 17.54
C VAL A 293 -3.66 -12.13 16.02
N ASP A 294 -4.72 -11.64 15.37
CA ASP A 294 -4.97 -11.75 13.93
C ASP A 294 -5.09 -10.37 13.26
N GLY A 295 -4.70 -9.29 13.95
CA GLY A 295 -4.87 -7.91 13.51
C GLY A 295 -6.18 -7.28 14.00
N PRO A 296 -6.41 -5.98 13.70
CA PRO A 296 -7.54 -5.25 14.26
C PRO A 296 -8.83 -5.71 13.59
N SER A 297 -9.94 -5.71 14.33
CA SER A 297 -11.27 -5.89 13.77
C SER A 297 -11.74 -4.66 12.99
N PHE A 298 -12.70 -4.84 12.08
CA PHE A 298 -13.30 -3.73 11.33
C PHE A 298 -13.83 -2.63 12.26
N GLU A 299 -14.52 -3.01 13.36
CA GLU A 299 -15.11 -2.02 14.28
C GLU A 299 -14.04 -1.21 15.02
N GLN A 300 -12.89 -1.81 15.36
CA GLN A 300 -11.77 -1.11 16.02
C GLN A 300 -11.15 -0.02 15.14
N VAL A 301 -11.06 -0.24 13.82
CA VAL A 301 -10.47 0.74 12.89
C VAL A 301 -11.51 1.55 12.12
N ARG A 302 -12.80 1.24 12.25
CA ARG A 302 -13.89 1.89 11.51
C ARG A 302 -13.84 3.41 11.61
N SER A 303 -13.66 3.94 12.82
CA SER A 303 -13.63 5.38 13.05
C SER A 303 -12.45 6.05 12.33
N GLN A 304 -11.28 5.39 12.28
CA GLN A 304 -10.10 5.86 11.57
C GLN A 304 -10.32 5.82 10.05
N LEU A 305 -10.91 4.74 9.54
CA LEU A 305 -11.29 4.62 8.13
C LEU A 305 -12.34 5.68 7.75
N GLU A 306 -13.30 5.96 8.62
CA GLU A 306 -14.29 7.02 8.40
C GLU A 306 -13.68 8.42 8.43
N GLN A 307 -12.61 8.65 9.20
CA GLN A 307 -11.87 9.92 9.22
C GLN A 307 -11.02 10.11 7.96
N ALA A 308 -10.47 9.03 7.40
CA ALA A 308 -9.69 9.08 6.15
C ALA A 308 -10.55 9.44 4.93
N ILE A 309 -11.86 9.19 4.98
CA ILE A 309 -12.79 9.49 3.90
C ILE A 309 -13.65 10.70 4.27
N PRO A 310 -13.55 11.83 3.56
CA PRO A 310 -14.39 12.99 3.80
C PRO A 310 -15.88 12.63 3.90
N THR A 311 -16.57 13.18 4.90
CA THR A 311 -18.02 12.97 5.07
C THR A 311 -18.81 13.67 3.97
N ASP A 312 -18.36 14.85 3.56
CA ASP A 312 -18.90 15.59 2.43
C ASP A 312 -17.97 15.43 1.21
N THR A 313 -18.28 14.45 0.36
CA THR A 313 -17.53 14.20 -0.88
C THR A 313 -17.93 15.12 -2.03
N SER A 314 -18.96 15.95 -1.87
CA SER A 314 -19.47 16.83 -2.93
C SER A 314 -18.55 18.01 -3.24
N THR A 315 -17.64 18.34 -2.33
CA THR A 315 -16.65 19.41 -2.49
C THR A 315 -15.29 18.90 -3.00
N LEU A 316 -15.13 17.58 -3.13
CA LEU A 316 -13.91 16.99 -3.65
C LEU A 316 -13.69 17.37 -5.11
N THR A 317 -12.44 17.72 -5.39
CA THR A 317 -11.90 17.94 -6.74
C THR A 317 -10.85 16.88 -7.01
N GLU A 318 -10.53 16.65 -8.29
CA GLU A 318 -9.46 15.73 -8.69
C GLU A 318 -8.18 16.08 -7.92
N GLN A 319 -7.77 17.35 -7.93
CA GLN A 319 -6.51 17.82 -7.31
C GLN A 319 -6.47 17.69 -5.77
N SER A 320 -7.61 17.48 -5.11
CA SER A 320 -7.68 17.34 -3.64
C SER A 320 -7.56 15.90 -3.14
N ILE A 321 -7.53 14.93 -4.05
CA ILE A 321 -7.50 13.50 -3.70
C ILE A 321 -6.06 13.01 -3.71
N ASP A 322 -5.61 12.48 -2.57
CA ASP A 322 -4.44 11.62 -2.50
C ASP A 322 -4.83 10.20 -2.92
N THR A 323 -4.32 9.75 -4.06
CA THR A 323 -4.59 8.42 -4.61
C THR A 323 -3.69 7.33 -4.03
N THR A 324 -2.62 7.68 -3.32
CA THR A 324 -1.65 6.74 -2.74
C THR A 324 -2.31 5.61 -1.94
N PRO A 325 -3.21 5.88 -0.96
CA PRO A 325 -3.87 4.80 -0.22
C PRO A 325 -4.77 3.91 -1.10
N PHE A 326 -5.32 4.45 -2.19
CA PHE A 326 -6.16 3.69 -3.11
C PHE A 326 -5.33 2.80 -4.04
N ILE A 327 -4.11 3.23 -4.41
CA ILE A 327 -3.17 2.38 -5.15
C ILE A 327 -2.73 1.20 -4.28
N GLN A 328 -2.42 1.44 -3.01
CA GLN A 328 -2.09 0.36 -2.06
C GLN A 328 -3.26 -0.62 -1.89
N LEU A 329 -4.50 -0.13 -1.89
CA LEU A 329 -5.69 -0.98 -1.92
C LEU A 329 -5.71 -1.88 -3.15
N LEU A 330 -5.45 -1.33 -4.34
CA LEU A 330 -5.41 -2.11 -5.58
C LEU A 330 -4.31 -3.17 -5.57
N LEU A 331 -3.12 -2.83 -5.07
CA LEU A 331 -1.99 -3.76 -4.98
C LEU A 331 -2.27 -4.91 -4.02
N ALA A 332 -2.93 -4.64 -2.89
CA ALA A 332 -3.33 -5.67 -1.93
C ALA A 332 -4.43 -6.60 -2.47
N GLU A 333 -5.30 -6.10 -3.36
CA GLU A 333 -6.35 -6.91 -4.01
C GLU A 333 -5.86 -7.70 -5.23
N ALA A 334 -4.73 -7.31 -5.83
CA ALA A 334 -4.24 -7.88 -7.08
C ALA A 334 -3.60 -9.26 -6.91
N GLU A 335 -3.84 -10.15 -7.87
CA GLU A 335 -3.11 -11.41 -7.98
C GLU A 335 -1.79 -11.17 -8.71
N VAL A 336 -0.71 -11.01 -7.94
CA VAL A 336 0.64 -10.77 -8.47
C VAL A 336 1.50 -12.03 -8.33
N THR A 337 2.08 -12.47 -9.46
CA THR A 337 3.18 -13.45 -9.45
C THR A 337 4.41 -12.84 -10.11
N VAL A 338 5.59 -13.14 -9.56
CA VAL A 338 6.87 -12.60 -10.04
C VAL A 338 7.80 -13.76 -10.37
N ASP A 339 8.48 -13.67 -11.50
CA ASP A 339 9.53 -14.63 -11.85
C ASP A 339 10.72 -14.47 -10.90
N ALA A 340 11.16 -15.59 -10.31
CA ALA A 340 12.22 -15.64 -9.31
C ALA A 340 13.54 -14.96 -9.73
N ARG A 341 13.79 -14.77 -11.03
CA ARG A 341 14.95 -14.02 -11.54
C ARG A 341 14.89 -12.54 -11.18
N PHE A 342 13.69 -11.99 -11.00
CA PHE A 342 13.45 -10.59 -10.66
C PHE A 342 13.14 -10.40 -9.16
N GLY A 343 12.83 -11.48 -8.43
CA GLY A 343 12.54 -11.43 -7.00
C GLY A 343 11.32 -12.25 -6.63
N ALA A 344 10.71 -11.90 -5.50
CA ALA A 344 9.43 -12.46 -5.06
C ALA A 344 8.47 -11.32 -4.68
N TRP A 345 7.20 -11.48 -4.99
CA TRP A 345 6.17 -10.54 -4.52
C TRP A 345 5.95 -10.74 -3.02
N ASP A 346 6.10 -9.67 -2.24
CA ASP A 346 5.69 -9.61 -0.85
C ASP A 346 4.35 -8.85 -0.73
N PRO A 347 3.24 -9.56 -0.43
CA PRO A 347 1.93 -8.93 -0.30
C PRO A 347 1.84 -7.98 0.91
N ALA A 348 2.68 -8.15 1.94
CA ALA A 348 2.63 -7.31 3.12
C ALA A 348 3.15 -5.89 2.83
N SER A 349 4.26 -5.79 2.08
CA SER A 349 4.81 -4.51 1.62
C SER A 349 4.28 -4.06 0.26
N SER A 350 3.48 -4.90 -0.42
CA SER A 350 3.03 -4.67 -1.80
C SER A 350 4.20 -4.34 -2.74
N SER A 351 5.28 -5.13 -2.65
CA SER A 351 6.50 -4.89 -3.40
C SER A 351 7.25 -6.16 -3.79
N VAL A 352 8.04 -6.08 -4.86
CA VAL A 352 9.01 -7.10 -5.26
C VAL A 352 10.24 -7.01 -4.36
N ILE A 353 10.49 -8.09 -3.62
CA ILE A 353 11.68 -8.28 -2.79
C ILE A 353 12.83 -8.80 -3.66
N ASP A 354 13.95 -8.09 -3.61
CA ASP A 354 15.16 -8.44 -4.35
C ASP A 354 15.63 -9.87 -4.00
N PRO A 355 15.98 -10.72 -4.99
CA PRO A 355 16.40 -12.10 -4.75
C PRO A 355 17.61 -12.24 -3.81
N SER A 356 18.52 -11.26 -3.78
CA SER A 356 19.69 -11.24 -2.90
C SER A 356 19.34 -11.05 -1.41
N THR A 357 18.25 -10.33 -1.12
CA THR A 357 17.76 -10.13 0.25
C THR A 357 17.09 -11.41 0.79
N SER A 358 16.36 -12.12 -0.07
CA SER A 358 15.70 -13.39 0.26
C SER A 358 16.70 -14.49 0.66
N ALA A 359 17.89 -14.52 0.03
CA ALA A 359 18.94 -15.50 0.32
C ALA A 359 19.62 -15.32 1.70
N SER A 360 19.47 -14.15 2.33
CA SER A 360 20.09 -13.84 3.63
C SER A 360 19.20 -14.15 4.84
N ALA A 361 17.91 -14.43 4.60
CA ALA A 361 16.92 -14.72 5.64
C ALA A 361 16.64 -16.23 5.84
N SER A 362 17.38 -17.09 5.12
CA SER A 362 17.27 -18.56 5.16
C SER A 362 18.36 -19.19 6.04
#